data_AF-A0A023B0V2-F1
#
_entry.id   AF-A0A023B0V2-F1
#
_cell.length_a   1.000
_cell.length_b   1.000
_cell.length_c   1.000
_cell.angle_alpha   90.00
_cell.angle_beta   90.00
_cell.angle_gamma   90.00
#
_symmetry.space_group_name_H-M   'P 1'
#
loop_
_entity.id
_entity.type
_entity.pdbx_description
1 polymer ?
#
loop_
_entity_poly.entity_id
_entity_poly.type
_entity_poly.pdbx_seq_one_letter_code
_entity_poly.pdbx_strand_id
1 'polypeptide(L)'
;MHGIQPVYESRNRRPTILLTDRSFDYYSPLCHTWTYESLLHDCFGIHLNQVVVNGQKSELSPTTDQFWADHRGSSYPEVAEATAQLLNEFKAKIASVNRTTNPDAGAETMSGLNAAIENAPNVINLKDSLDLHTRVAQELYNVLLKRDLPDFYNLETDMLESGWSQGPYNMKQVRDLLEKGDDDDKQRLILCSHLLLKDRVPPEEINSLCHLLPPPDAGTGRQAGILPALKFLRHHDTMLQMSATNTYESLSNTQQPEVGREPVVPGPGTFGGTAMNVAKGILWQGIKQVMQLKHQPKIVSLVEGLVDQSKKSVIVSQYDRYDPLGVAGDVKQTGVSQAIVFVVGGGSYAEADACAKWAKKTKEVLGEIITANLVFGDIPNVPLKEPGDPAIISHALWTMLQLLAVIVLALYALLLFVWHVSGRTVVREFYKFEKENVQIKSD
;
A
#
# COMPACT_ATOMS: atom_id res chain seq x y z
N MET A 1 53.75 10.12 -3.94
CA MET A 1 52.39 10.62 -4.24
C MET A 1 51.47 9.42 -4.47
N HIS A 2 50.93 8.85 -3.39
CA HIS A 2 49.84 7.89 -3.49
C HIS A 2 48.57 8.60 -3.02
N GLY A 3 47.75 8.99 -3.99
CA GLY A 3 46.44 9.56 -3.73
C GLY A 3 45.64 8.59 -2.87
N ILE A 4 45.16 9.07 -1.73
CA ILE A 4 44.22 8.35 -0.88
C ILE A 4 42.95 8.17 -1.72
N GLN A 5 42.77 6.98 -2.29
CA GLN A 5 41.48 6.62 -2.86
C GLN A 5 40.46 6.63 -1.71
N PRO A 6 39.29 7.28 -1.88
CA PRO A 6 38.23 7.16 -0.89
C PRO A 6 37.89 5.68 -0.76
N VAL A 7 37.87 5.19 0.48
CA VAL A 7 37.46 3.82 0.84
C VAL A 7 35.95 3.72 0.62
N TYR A 8 35.52 3.71 -0.64
CA TYR A 8 34.31 3.04 -1.07
C TYR A 8 34.76 1.71 -1.65
N GLU A 9 35.19 0.82 -0.75
CA GLU A 9 35.26 -0.60 -1.09
C GLU A 9 33.95 -1.00 -1.75
N SER A 10 34.07 -1.69 -2.87
CA SER A 10 33.01 -2.16 -3.74
C SER A 10 31.84 -2.79 -2.97
N ARG A 11 30.84 -1.99 -2.60
CA ARG A 11 29.47 -2.49 -2.59
C ARG A 11 28.95 -2.22 -3.98
N ASN A 12 28.87 -3.27 -4.79
CA ASN A 12 28.25 -3.27 -6.12
C ASN A 12 26.76 -2.89 -6.11
N ARG A 13 26.25 -2.42 -4.96
CA ARG A 13 24.85 -2.07 -4.72
C ARG A 13 24.70 -0.73 -4.01
N ARG A 14 23.84 0.14 -4.54
CA ARG A 14 23.58 1.50 -4.04
C ARG A 14 22.09 1.70 -3.72
N PRO A 15 21.73 2.58 -2.76
CA PRO A 15 20.35 3.03 -2.62
C PRO A 15 19.91 3.75 -3.91
N THR A 16 18.70 3.47 -4.37
CA THR A 16 18.15 4.02 -5.61
C THR A 16 16.77 4.60 -5.36
N ILE A 17 16.53 5.80 -5.86
CA ILE A 17 15.23 6.45 -5.81
C ILE A 17 14.57 6.28 -7.17
N LEU A 18 13.38 5.68 -7.19
CA LEU A 18 12.51 5.63 -8.35
C LEU A 18 11.51 6.77 -8.24
N LEU A 19 11.64 7.78 -9.10
CA LEU A 19 10.66 8.84 -9.26
C LEU A 19 9.75 8.47 -10.43
N THR A 20 8.46 8.25 -10.16
CA THR A 20 7.48 7.86 -11.17
C THR A 20 6.22 8.72 -11.07
N ASP A 21 5.54 8.96 -12.18
CA ASP A 21 4.30 9.74 -12.23
C ASP A 21 3.08 8.83 -12.23
N ARG A 22 2.00 9.20 -11.52
CA ARG A 22 0.80 8.38 -11.35
C ARG A 22 0.13 7.92 -12.64
N SER A 23 0.41 8.60 -13.75
CA SER A 23 0.11 8.19 -15.12
C SER A 23 0.44 6.74 -15.49
N PHE A 24 1.42 6.10 -14.84
CA PHE A 24 1.75 4.70 -15.15
C PHE A 24 0.64 3.71 -14.72
N ASP A 25 -0.13 4.06 -13.69
CA ASP A 25 -1.17 3.20 -13.12
C ASP A 25 -2.26 3.98 -12.36
N TYR A 26 -3.30 4.39 -13.08
CA TYR A 26 -4.51 4.94 -12.47
C TYR A 26 -5.44 3.87 -11.88
N TYR A 27 -5.26 2.58 -12.20
CA TYR A 27 -6.17 1.54 -11.74
C TYR A 27 -5.95 1.21 -10.27
N SER A 28 -4.70 0.98 -9.86
CA SER A 28 -4.35 0.60 -8.48
C SER A 28 -4.89 1.52 -7.36
N PRO A 29 -4.94 2.85 -7.50
CA PRO A 29 -5.57 3.71 -6.49
C PRO A 29 -7.10 3.77 -6.58
N LEU A 30 -7.70 3.35 -7.70
CA LEU A 30 -9.16 3.40 -7.91
C LEU A 30 -9.84 2.08 -7.56
N CYS A 31 -9.19 0.94 -7.76
CA CYS A 31 -9.81 -0.35 -7.46
C CYS A 31 -10.08 -0.51 -5.97
N HIS A 32 -11.12 -1.27 -5.64
CA HIS A 32 -11.38 -1.72 -4.29
C HIS A 32 -10.29 -2.69 -3.86
N THR A 33 -9.95 -2.64 -2.58
CA THR A 33 -8.83 -3.41 -2.02
C THR A 33 -9.35 -4.31 -0.90
N TRP A 34 -8.55 -5.29 -0.50
CA TRP A 34 -8.96 -6.26 0.51
C TRP A 34 -8.00 -6.38 1.71
N THR A 35 -6.94 -5.56 1.73
CA THR A 35 -5.98 -5.49 2.83
C THR A 35 -6.50 -4.57 3.93
N TYR A 36 -6.19 -4.90 5.18
CA TYR A 36 -6.75 -4.23 6.34
C TYR A 36 -6.47 -2.72 6.38
N GLU A 37 -5.22 -2.28 6.18
CA GLU A 37 -4.86 -0.87 6.19
C GLU A 37 -5.53 -0.08 5.07
N SER A 38 -5.49 -0.60 3.84
CA SER A 38 -6.15 0.02 2.70
C SER A 38 -7.67 0.14 2.89
N LEU A 39 -8.32 -0.91 3.42
CA LEU A 39 -9.75 -0.90 3.71
C LEU A 39 -10.12 0.10 4.81
N LEU A 40 -9.29 0.23 5.84
CA LEU A 40 -9.50 1.23 6.89
C LEU A 40 -9.34 2.65 6.37
N HIS A 41 -8.35 2.89 5.52
CA HIS A 41 -8.19 4.20 4.90
C HIS A 41 -9.36 4.52 3.95
N ASP A 42 -9.81 3.57 3.11
CA ASP A 42 -10.95 3.74 2.20
C ASP A 42 -12.27 3.99 2.96
N CYS A 43 -12.55 3.22 4.01
CA CYS A 43 -13.82 3.29 4.73
C CYS A 43 -13.89 4.39 5.80
N PHE A 44 -12.78 4.70 6.47
CA PHE A 44 -12.76 5.58 7.64
C PHE A 44 -11.79 6.75 7.55
N GLY A 45 -10.85 6.72 6.60
CA GLY A 45 -9.74 7.66 6.54
C GLY A 45 -8.71 7.38 7.63
N ILE A 46 -7.46 7.19 7.22
CA ILE A 46 -6.31 7.18 8.14
C ILE A 46 -5.57 8.50 7.95
N HIS A 47 -5.45 9.28 9.02
CA HIS A 47 -4.69 10.53 9.01
C HIS A 47 -3.70 10.53 10.16
N LEU A 48 -2.41 10.75 9.87
CA LEU A 48 -1.34 10.77 10.86
C LEU A 48 -1.35 9.53 11.78
N ASN A 49 -1.48 8.35 11.19
CA ASN A 49 -1.60 7.07 11.89
C ASN A 49 -2.79 7.03 12.87
N GLN A 50 -3.88 7.72 12.57
CA GLN A 50 -5.09 7.73 13.40
C GLN A 50 -6.31 7.42 12.57
N VAL A 51 -7.23 6.66 13.16
CA VAL A 51 -8.52 6.31 12.57
C VAL A 51 -9.63 6.72 13.53
N VAL A 52 -10.76 7.18 12.99
CA VAL A 52 -11.96 7.52 13.76
C VAL A 52 -13.05 6.52 13.39
N VAL A 53 -13.42 5.67 14.35
CA VAL A 53 -14.48 4.67 14.17
C VAL A 53 -15.55 4.89 15.22
N ASN A 54 -16.79 5.09 14.80
CA ASN A 54 -17.94 5.40 15.67
C ASN A 54 -17.68 6.60 16.61
N GLY A 55 -17.02 7.63 16.10
CA GLY A 55 -16.65 8.83 16.86
C GLY A 55 -15.47 8.66 17.82
N GLN A 56 -14.92 7.44 17.94
CA GLN A 56 -13.75 7.16 18.77
C GLN A 56 -12.47 7.22 17.95
N LYS A 57 -11.61 8.17 18.30
CA LYS A 57 -10.27 8.32 17.73
C LYS A 57 -9.31 7.30 18.33
N SER A 58 -8.56 6.60 17.48
CA SER A 58 -7.58 5.57 17.87
C SER A 58 -6.28 5.74 17.10
N GLU A 59 -5.16 5.46 17.74
CA GLU A 59 -3.83 5.46 17.11
C GLU A 59 -3.49 4.08 16.54
N LEU A 60 -2.92 4.06 15.34
CA LEU A 60 -2.50 2.89 14.58
C LEU A 60 -0.98 2.90 14.44
N SER A 61 -0.28 2.55 15.51
CA SER A 61 1.19 2.67 15.58
C SER A 61 1.86 1.31 15.51
N PRO A 62 2.64 1.02 14.45
CA PRO A 62 3.36 -0.26 14.34
C PRO A 62 4.49 -0.40 15.36
N THR A 63 4.82 0.65 16.11
CA THR A 63 5.84 0.61 17.17
C THR A 63 5.28 0.23 18.54
N THR A 64 4.01 0.52 18.80
CA THR A 64 3.36 0.27 20.09
C THR A 64 2.31 -0.83 20.02
N ASP A 65 1.80 -1.12 18.83
CA ASP A 65 0.83 -2.19 18.57
C ASP A 65 1.42 -3.23 17.62
N GLN A 66 1.79 -4.39 18.18
CA GLN A 66 2.37 -5.50 17.44
C GLN A 66 1.34 -6.16 16.51
N PHE A 67 0.07 -6.22 16.90
CA PHE A 67 -0.97 -6.77 16.05
C PHE A 67 -1.12 -5.93 14.78
N TRP A 68 -1.14 -4.59 14.93
CA TRP A 68 -1.15 -3.69 13.77
C TRP A 68 0.10 -3.86 12.91
N ALA A 69 1.28 -3.94 13.51
CA ALA A 69 2.54 -4.13 12.78
C ALA A 69 2.53 -5.41 11.92
N ASP A 70 1.97 -6.50 12.44
CA ASP A 70 1.96 -7.80 11.77
C ASP A 70 0.82 -7.95 10.75
N HIS A 71 -0.32 -7.32 10.99
CA HIS A 71 -1.56 -7.57 10.24
C HIS A 71 -2.11 -6.40 9.43
N ARG A 72 -1.51 -5.20 9.46
CA ARG A 72 -1.93 -4.05 8.62
C ARG A 72 -2.04 -4.39 7.12
N GLY A 73 -1.10 -5.18 6.60
CA GLY A 73 -1.10 -5.62 5.21
C GLY A 73 -1.81 -6.96 4.97
N SER A 74 -2.33 -7.62 6.01
CA SER A 74 -3.10 -8.86 5.87
C SER A 74 -4.45 -8.59 5.25
N SER A 75 -5.03 -9.59 4.61
CA SER A 75 -6.39 -9.51 4.11
C SER A 75 -7.40 -9.45 5.26
N TYR A 76 -8.57 -8.84 5.04
CA TYR A 76 -9.56 -8.69 6.09
C TYR A 76 -9.98 -10.01 6.78
N PRO A 77 -10.22 -11.12 6.06
CA PRO A 77 -10.41 -12.44 6.67
C PRO A 77 -9.25 -12.95 7.52
N GLU A 78 -7.99 -12.76 7.10
CA GLU A 78 -6.84 -13.12 7.92
C GLU A 78 -6.80 -12.31 9.21
N VAL A 79 -7.18 -11.02 9.15
CA VAL A 79 -7.29 -10.16 10.34
C VAL A 79 -8.40 -10.63 11.28
N ALA A 80 -9.53 -11.09 10.74
CA ALA A 80 -10.61 -11.66 11.56
C ALA A 80 -10.16 -12.96 12.27
N GLU A 81 -9.40 -13.82 11.59
CA GLU A 81 -8.80 -15.02 12.18
C GLU A 81 -7.74 -14.65 13.23
N ALA A 82 -6.86 -13.68 12.93
CA ALA A 82 -5.83 -13.20 13.85
C ALA A 82 -6.42 -12.53 15.10
N THR A 83 -7.51 -11.76 14.97
CA THR A 83 -8.20 -11.13 16.11
C THR A 83 -8.74 -12.19 17.07
N ALA A 84 -9.24 -13.32 16.54
CA ALA A 84 -9.68 -14.44 17.36
C ALA A 84 -8.50 -15.12 18.09
N GLN A 85 -7.33 -15.20 17.45
CA GLN A 85 -6.11 -15.70 18.09
C GLN A 85 -5.64 -14.75 19.20
N LEU A 86 -5.65 -13.43 18.96
CA LEU A 86 -5.32 -12.39 19.93
C LEU A 86 -6.19 -12.48 21.20
N LEU A 87 -7.49 -12.74 21.03
CA LEU A 87 -8.41 -12.98 22.15
C LEU A 87 -8.01 -14.21 22.98
N ASN A 88 -7.61 -15.30 22.32
CA ASN A 88 -7.16 -16.51 23.01
C ASN A 88 -5.84 -16.28 23.76
N GLU A 89 -4.90 -15.55 23.15
CA GLU A 89 -3.64 -15.14 23.79
C GLU A 89 -3.89 -14.28 25.04
N PHE A 90 -4.80 -13.32 24.93
CA PHE A 90 -5.21 -12.48 26.06
C PHE A 90 -5.78 -13.32 27.21
N LYS A 91 -6.71 -14.25 26.93
CA LYS A 91 -7.27 -15.17 27.93
C LYS A 91 -6.20 -16.05 28.58
N ALA A 92 -5.31 -16.62 27.77
CA ALA A 92 -4.21 -17.46 28.28
C ALA A 92 -3.27 -16.66 29.18
N LYS A 93 -2.97 -15.41 28.83
CA LYS A 93 -2.10 -14.52 29.59
C LYS A 93 -2.72 -14.16 30.94
N ILE A 94 -4.00 -13.77 30.98
CA ILE A 94 -4.71 -13.55 32.25
C ILE A 94 -4.67 -14.80 33.13
N ALA A 95 -4.98 -15.97 32.57
CA ALA A 95 -4.95 -17.23 33.32
C ALA A 95 -3.56 -17.53 33.90
N SER A 96 -2.49 -17.23 33.17
CA SER A 96 -1.11 -17.44 33.63
C SER A 96 -0.72 -16.52 34.79
N VAL A 97 -1.13 -15.24 34.73
CA VAL A 97 -0.83 -14.28 35.80
C VAL A 97 -1.62 -14.62 37.05
N ASN A 98 -2.91 -14.96 36.91
CA ASN A 98 -3.76 -15.34 38.04
C ASN A 98 -3.25 -16.59 38.75
N ARG A 99 -2.76 -17.61 38.02
CA ARG A 99 -2.12 -18.79 38.66
C ARG A 99 -0.93 -18.42 39.55
N THR A 100 -0.25 -17.31 39.24
CA THR A 100 0.95 -16.86 39.95
C THR A 100 0.59 -15.99 41.16
N THR A 101 -0.53 -15.27 41.11
CA THR A 101 -0.91 -14.25 42.10
C THR A 101 -2.09 -14.66 42.99
N ASN A 102 -3.04 -15.45 42.49
CA ASN A 102 -4.16 -16.00 43.25
C ASN A 102 -4.79 -17.23 42.53
N PRO A 103 -4.48 -18.47 42.96
CA PRO A 103 -4.94 -19.71 42.31
C PRO A 103 -6.46 -19.87 42.21
N ASP A 104 -7.23 -19.21 43.08
CA ASP A 104 -8.69 -19.28 43.13
C ASP A 104 -9.39 -18.23 42.23
N ALA A 105 -8.64 -17.28 41.66
CA ALA A 105 -9.18 -16.26 40.76
C ALA A 105 -9.34 -16.80 39.33
N GLY A 106 -10.56 -17.19 38.97
CA GLY A 106 -10.90 -17.63 37.62
C GLY A 106 -10.57 -16.58 36.54
N ALA A 107 -10.03 -17.05 35.41
CA ALA A 107 -9.56 -16.23 34.29
C ALA A 107 -10.63 -15.31 33.66
N GLU A 108 -11.91 -15.56 33.93
CA GLU A 108 -13.04 -14.83 33.35
C GLU A 108 -13.63 -13.76 34.29
N THR A 109 -13.05 -13.57 35.48
CA THR A 109 -13.56 -12.61 36.48
C THR A 109 -12.86 -11.26 36.41
N MET A 110 -13.58 -10.15 36.67
CA MET A 110 -12.97 -8.80 36.75
C MET A 110 -11.86 -8.72 37.83
N SER A 111 -11.96 -9.55 38.88
CA SER A 111 -10.92 -9.66 39.91
C SER A 111 -9.60 -10.20 39.33
N GLY A 112 -9.67 -11.19 38.43
CA GLY A 112 -8.49 -11.72 37.75
C GLY A 112 -7.87 -10.73 36.77
N LEU A 113 -8.69 -9.91 36.10
CA LEU A 113 -8.18 -8.86 35.23
C LEU A 113 -7.40 -7.79 36.01
N ASN A 114 -7.94 -7.30 37.13
CA ASN A 114 -7.28 -6.27 37.94
C ASN A 114 -5.94 -6.78 38.52
N ALA A 115 -5.93 -8.01 39.04
CA ALA A 115 -4.69 -8.64 39.53
C ALA A 115 -3.66 -8.83 38.41
N ALA A 116 -4.09 -9.19 37.20
CA ALA A 116 -3.19 -9.32 36.06
C ALA A 116 -2.60 -7.98 35.60
N ILE A 117 -3.40 -6.91 35.63
CA ILE A 117 -2.99 -5.55 35.27
C ILE A 117 -1.95 -5.01 36.26
N GLU A 118 -2.16 -5.20 37.57
CA GLU A 118 -1.23 -4.74 38.61
C GLU A 118 0.14 -5.44 38.51
N ASN A 119 0.17 -6.70 38.11
CA ASN A 119 1.39 -7.51 38.09
C ASN A 119 2.09 -7.55 36.72
N ALA A 120 1.43 -7.15 35.64
CA ALA A 120 1.95 -7.29 34.28
C ALA A 120 1.47 -6.15 33.34
N PRO A 121 2.24 -5.05 33.19
CA PRO A 121 1.85 -3.92 32.34
C PRO A 121 1.69 -4.29 30.86
N ASN A 122 2.33 -5.36 30.40
CA ASN A 122 2.15 -5.89 29.05
C ASN A 122 0.79 -6.60 28.81
N VAL A 123 -0.05 -6.76 29.84
CA VAL A 123 -1.45 -7.22 29.70
C VAL A 123 -2.35 -6.06 29.30
N ILE A 124 -2.04 -4.84 29.73
CA ILE A 124 -2.78 -3.62 29.36
C ILE A 124 -2.63 -3.38 27.86
N ASN A 125 -1.41 -3.36 27.33
CA ASN A 125 -1.18 -3.15 25.90
C ASN A 125 -1.87 -4.21 25.03
N LEU A 126 -1.89 -5.46 25.50
CA LEU A 126 -2.58 -6.56 24.80
C LEU A 126 -4.10 -6.38 24.81
N LYS A 127 -4.66 -5.91 25.94
CA LYS A 127 -6.07 -5.55 26.05
C LYS A 127 -6.43 -4.41 25.11
N ASP A 128 -5.63 -3.34 25.11
CA ASP A 128 -5.88 -2.14 24.32
C ASP A 128 -5.86 -2.46 22.82
N SER A 129 -4.87 -3.25 22.38
CA SER A 129 -4.79 -3.74 21.00
C SER A 129 -6.00 -4.62 20.64
N LEU A 130 -6.39 -5.55 21.51
CA LEU A 130 -7.55 -6.41 21.29
C LEU A 130 -8.87 -5.62 21.20
N ASP A 131 -9.10 -4.69 22.12
CA ASP A 131 -10.30 -3.84 22.15
C ASP A 131 -10.35 -2.94 20.91
N LEU A 132 -9.20 -2.38 20.49
CA LEU A 132 -9.06 -1.60 19.26
C LEU A 132 -9.44 -2.42 18.03
N HIS A 133 -8.74 -3.53 17.78
CA HIS A 133 -8.88 -4.28 16.54
C HIS A 133 -10.19 -5.04 16.45
N THR A 134 -10.76 -5.48 17.58
CA THR A 134 -12.12 -6.05 17.61
C THR A 134 -13.15 -5.01 17.16
N ARG A 135 -13.13 -3.81 17.74
CA ARG A 135 -14.07 -2.73 17.39
C ARG A 135 -13.91 -2.29 15.94
N VAL A 136 -12.67 -2.05 15.52
CA VAL A 136 -12.35 -1.58 14.18
C VAL A 136 -12.73 -2.63 13.12
N ALA A 137 -12.42 -3.90 13.34
CA ALA A 137 -12.80 -4.97 12.40
C ALA A 137 -14.31 -5.16 12.32
N GLN A 138 -15.02 -5.10 13.45
CA GLN A 138 -16.49 -5.18 13.46
C GLN A 138 -17.13 -4.04 12.69
N GLU A 139 -16.66 -2.82 12.87
CA GLU A 139 -17.26 -1.69 12.14
C GLU A 139 -16.88 -1.70 10.66
N LEU A 140 -15.66 -2.12 10.33
CA LEU A 140 -15.29 -2.36 8.94
C LEU A 140 -16.23 -3.37 8.28
N TYR A 141 -16.57 -4.46 8.96
CA TYR A 141 -17.55 -5.45 8.46
C TYR A 141 -18.89 -4.82 8.12
N ASN A 142 -19.42 -3.97 9.01
CA ASN A 142 -20.70 -3.30 8.81
C ASN A 142 -20.68 -2.40 7.57
N VAL A 143 -19.59 -1.66 7.37
CA VAL A 143 -19.40 -0.81 6.19
C VAL A 143 -19.28 -1.64 4.91
N LEU A 144 -18.49 -2.71 4.92
CA LEU A 144 -18.33 -3.62 3.78
C LEU A 144 -19.67 -4.18 3.29
N LEU A 145 -20.55 -4.59 4.22
CA LEU A 145 -21.89 -5.08 3.89
C LEU A 145 -22.79 -3.98 3.36
N LYS A 146 -22.78 -2.81 4.00
CA LYS A 146 -23.65 -1.68 3.63
C LYS A 146 -23.34 -1.16 2.22
N ARG A 147 -22.06 -1.15 1.84
CA ARG A 147 -21.56 -0.67 0.55
C ARG A 147 -21.46 -1.77 -0.52
N ASP A 148 -21.81 -3.02 -0.20
CA ASP A 148 -21.62 -4.19 -1.06
C ASP A 148 -20.19 -4.32 -1.64
N LEU A 149 -19.17 -3.80 -0.93
CA LEU A 149 -17.77 -3.78 -1.39
C LEU A 149 -17.20 -5.14 -1.82
N PRO A 150 -17.57 -6.30 -1.21
CA PRO A 150 -17.17 -7.59 -1.75
C PRO A 150 -17.55 -7.80 -3.22
N ASP A 151 -18.76 -7.38 -3.63
CA ASP A 151 -19.25 -7.57 -5.00
C ASP A 151 -18.46 -6.68 -5.98
N PHE A 152 -18.16 -5.43 -5.58
CA PHE A 152 -17.31 -4.51 -6.34
C PHE A 152 -15.90 -5.07 -6.54
N TYR A 153 -15.26 -5.51 -5.46
CA TYR A 153 -13.92 -6.12 -5.52
C TYR A 153 -13.89 -7.35 -6.43
N ASN A 154 -14.89 -8.24 -6.31
CA ASN A 154 -14.97 -9.45 -7.11
C ASN A 154 -15.10 -9.13 -8.61
N LEU A 155 -15.98 -8.18 -8.96
CA LEU A 155 -16.22 -7.81 -10.35
C LEU A 155 -14.99 -7.11 -10.97
N GLU A 156 -14.35 -6.21 -10.23
CA GLU A 156 -13.12 -5.55 -10.67
C GLU A 156 -11.98 -6.54 -10.89
N THR A 157 -11.84 -7.51 -9.98
CA THR A 157 -10.82 -8.57 -10.10
C THR A 157 -11.11 -9.47 -11.30
N ASP A 158 -12.36 -9.88 -11.51
CA ASP A 158 -12.75 -10.68 -12.67
C ASP A 158 -12.49 -9.96 -14.00
N MET A 159 -12.84 -8.67 -14.09
CA MET A 159 -12.53 -7.81 -15.26
C MET A 159 -11.04 -7.77 -15.54
N LEU A 160 -10.23 -7.59 -14.50
CA LEU A 160 -8.78 -7.45 -14.59
C LEU A 160 -8.09 -8.74 -15.04
N GLU A 161 -8.52 -9.89 -14.54
CA GLU A 161 -7.86 -11.18 -14.83
C GLU A 161 -8.29 -11.80 -16.15
N SER A 162 -9.58 -11.85 -16.41
CA SER A 162 -10.11 -12.45 -17.63
C SER A 162 -9.98 -11.53 -18.85
N GLY A 163 -9.85 -10.22 -18.60
CA GLY A 163 -10.00 -9.15 -19.59
C GLY A 163 -11.37 -9.20 -20.29
N TRP A 164 -12.30 -10.01 -19.78
CA TRP A 164 -13.52 -10.46 -20.46
C TRP A 164 -13.28 -10.87 -21.92
N SER A 165 -12.18 -11.60 -22.17
CA SER A 165 -11.77 -12.04 -23.53
C SER A 165 -12.59 -13.18 -24.11
N GLN A 166 -13.18 -14.02 -23.26
CA GLN A 166 -13.84 -15.26 -23.66
C GLN A 166 -15.35 -15.18 -23.37
N GLY A 167 -16.13 -14.67 -24.33
CA GLY A 167 -17.60 -14.56 -24.25
C GLY A 167 -18.12 -13.14 -24.47
N PRO A 168 -19.45 -12.92 -24.47
CA PRO A 168 -20.00 -11.57 -24.52
C PRO A 168 -19.57 -10.81 -23.27
N TYR A 169 -18.92 -9.66 -23.43
CA TYR A 169 -18.59 -8.74 -22.33
C TYR A 169 -19.84 -8.51 -21.50
N ASN A 170 -19.82 -8.92 -20.22
CA ASN A 170 -21.02 -8.95 -19.40
C ASN A 170 -21.25 -7.61 -18.71
N MET A 171 -21.39 -6.55 -19.51
CA MET A 171 -21.70 -5.19 -19.04
C MET A 171 -23.03 -5.12 -18.27
N LYS A 172 -23.85 -6.18 -18.35
CA LYS A 172 -25.01 -6.35 -17.47
C LYS A 172 -24.60 -6.49 -16.01
N GLN A 173 -23.54 -7.24 -15.67
CA GLN A 173 -23.06 -7.35 -14.29
C GLN A 173 -22.61 -5.99 -13.73
N VAL A 174 -21.96 -5.16 -14.55
CA VAL A 174 -21.62 -3.78 -14.16
C VAL A 174 -22.89 -2.99 -13.88
N ARG A 175 -23.87 -3.02 -14.81
CA ARG A 175 -25.15 -2.31 -14.63
C ARG A 175 -25.92 -2.75 -13.39
N ASP A 176 -26.04 -4.06 -13.17
CA ASP A 176 -26.74 -4.64 -12.02
C ASP A 176 -26.05 -4.22 -10.71
N LEU A 177 -24.71 -4.16 -10.68
CA LEU A 177 -23.97 -3.76 -9.49
C LEU A 177 -24.04 -2.25 -9.21
N LEU A 178 -24.21 -1.40 -10.24
CA LEU A 178 -24.38 0.05 -10.08
C LEU A 178 -25.68 0.42 -9.35
N GLU A 179 -26.63 -0.51 -9.17
CA GLU A 179 -27.80 -0.33 -8.31
C GLU A 179 -27.45 -0.37 -6.82
N LYS A 180 -26.28 -0.94 -6.47
CA LYS A 180 -25.77 -1.11 -5.10
C LYS A 180 -24.58 -0.18 -4.81
N GLY A 181 -24.12 -0.18 -3.55
CA GLY A 181 -22.98 0.61 -3.10
C GLY A 181 -23.25 2.12 -3.06
N ASP A 182 -22.24 2.86 -2.57
CA ASP A 182 -22.31 4.32 -2.50
C ASP A 182 -21.88 4.95 -3.84
N ASP A 183 -22.12 6.25 -4.00
CA ASP A 183 -21.85 6.95 -5.26
C ASP A 183 -20.37 6.89 -5.68
N ASP A 184 -19.46 6.92 -4.71
CA ASP A 184 -18.02 6.84 -4.97
C ASP A 184 -17.62 5.45 -5.47
N ASP A 185 -18.21 4.38 -4.92
CA ASP A 185 -17.96 3.00 -5.34
C ASP A 185 -18.43 2.77 -6.78
N LYS A 186 -19.60 3.30 -7.12
CA LYS A 186 -20.16 3.26 -8.49
C LYS A 186 -19.28 4.00 -9.48
N GLN A 187 -18.78 5.18 -9.11
CA GLN A 187 -17.89 5.96 -9.97
C GLN A 187 -16.56 5.26 -10.18
N ARG A 188 -15.95 4.73 -9.11
CA ARG A 188 -14.71 3.94 -9.17
C ARG A 188 -14.90 2.73 -10.08
N LEU A 189 -16.00 2.00 -9.97
CA LEU A 189 -16.29 0.85 -10.82
C LEU A 189 -16.30 1.24 -12.30
N ILE A 190 -16.98 2.32 -12.68
CA ILE A 190 -17.02 2.78 -14.08
C ILE A 190 -15.63 3.21 -14.57
N LEU A 191 -14.84 3.91 -13.74
CA LEU A 191 -13.47 4.29 -14.09
C LEU A 191 -12.57 3.07 -14.25
N CYS A 192 -12.67 2.09 -13.35
CA CYS A 192 -11.98 0.81 -13.44
C CYS A 192 -12.38 0.05 -14.72
N SER A 193 -13.68 -0.06 -15.02
CA SER A 193 -14.17 -0.66 -16.25
C SER A 193 -13.59 0.03 -17.49
N HIS A 194 -13.52 1.37 -17.50
CA HIS A 194 -12.86 2.09 -18.58
C HIS A 194 -11.38 1.75 -18.69
N LEU A 195 -10.63 1.84 -17.60
CA LEU A 195 -9.18 1.61 -17.59
C LEU A 195 -8.80 0.19 -18.03
N LEU A 196 -9.60 -0.80 -17.64
CA LEU A 196 -9.35 -2.22 -17.95
C LEU A 196 -9.87 -2.64 -19.32
N LEU A 197 -10.95 -2.04 -19.82
CA LEU A 197 -11.67 -2.51 -21.00
C LEU A 197 -11.66 -1.52 -22.18
N LYS A 198 -10.96 -0.38 -22.11
CA LYS A 198 -10.94 0.68 -23.15
C LYS A 198 -10.60 0.20 -24.57
N ASP A 199 -9.79 -0.85 -24.71
CA ASP A 199 -9.39 -1.38 -26.01
C ASP A 199 -10.45 -2.34 -26.61
N ARG A 200 -11.52 -2.63 -25.85
CA ARG A 200 -12.50 -3.67 -26.15
C ARG A 200 -13.94 -3.19 -26.12
N VAL A 201 -14.23 -2.29 -25.18
CA VAL A 201 -15.56 -1.72 -24.96
C VAL A 201 -15.61 -0.32 -25.56
N PRO A 202 -16.57 -0.04 -26.46
CA PRO A 202 -16.68 1.26 -27.08
C PRO A 202 -17.00 2.36 -26.05
N PRO A 203 -16.48 3.59 -26.22
CA PRO A 203 -16.70 4.69 -25.28
C PRO A 203 -18.17 4.98 -24.98
N GLU A 204 -19.06 4.75 -25.95
CA GLU A 204 -20.50 4.94 -25.84
C GLU A 204 -21.12 4.03 -24.78
N GLU A 205 -20.65 2.79 -24.65
CA GLU A 205 -21.16 1.85 -23.66
C GLU A 205 -20.75 2.26 -22.25
N ILE A 206 -19.51 2.73 -22.06
CA ILE A 206 -19.05 3.32 -20.79
C ILE A 206 -19.82 4.62 -20.47
N ASN A 207 -20.08 5.46 -21.47
CA ASN A 207 -20.89 6.69 -21.28
C ASN A 207 -22.32 6.34 -20.85
N SER A 208 -22.89 5.23 -21.36
CA SER A 208 -24.22 4.78 -20.97
C SER A 208 -24.31 4.44 -19.48
N LEU A 209 -23.25 3.88 -18.89
CA LEU A 209 -23.17 3.62 -17.44
C LEU A 209 -23.17 4.91 -16.63
N CYS A 210 -22.54 5.97 -17.14
CA CYS A 210 -22.49 7.27 -16.45
C CYS A 210 -23.89 7.87 -16.29
N HIS A 211 -24.81 7.58 -17.21
CA HIS A 211 -26.20 8.02 -17.14
C HIS A 211 -27.03 7.27 -16.09
N LEU A 212 -26.52 6.16 -15.55
CA LEU A 212 -27.14 5.43 -14.44
C LEU A 212 -26.80 6.02 -13.07
N LEU A 213 -25.80 6.90 -13.00
CA LEU A 213 -25.46 7.60 -11.77
C LEU A 213 -26.49 8.69 -11.47
N PRO A 214 -26.77 8.97 -10.18
CA PRO A 214 -27.61 10.10 -9.82
C PRO A 214 -26.99 11.41 -10.33
N PRO A 215 -27.81 12.41 -10.70
CA PRO A 215 -27.30 13.72 -11.10
C PRO A 215 -26.51 14.36 -9.95
N PRO A 216 -25.53 15.22 -10.24
CA PRO A 216 -24.76 15.90 -9.19
C PRO A 216 -25.68 16.77 -8.34
N ASP A 217 -25.75 16.49 -7.03
CA ASP A 217 -26.53 17.30 -6.11
C ASP A 217 -25.87 18.67 -5.88
N ALA A 218 -26.57 19.75 -6.25
CA ALA A 218 -26.08 21.12 -6.12
C ALA A 218 -25.82 21.57 -4.66
N GLY A 219 -26.28 20.81 -3.66
CA GLY A 219 -26.22 21.18 -2.24
C GLY A 219 -25.06 20.58 -1.42
N THR A 220 -24.36 19.55 -1.91
CA THR A 220 -23.32 18.83 -1.15
C THR A 220 -21.89 19.24 -1.49
N GLY A 221 -21.70 20.20 -2.41
CA GLY A 221 -20.36 20.60 -2.87
C GLY A 221 -19.64 19.55 -3.73
N ARG A 222 -20.34 18.47 -4.12
CA ARG A 222 -19.90 17.50 -5.14
C ARG A 222 -19.99 18.16 -6.52
N GLN A 223 -18.95 18.89 -6.92
CA GLN A 223 -18.96 19.72 -8.12
C GLN A 223 -18.54 19.03 -9.42
N ALA A 224 -17.88 17.86 -9.42
CA ALA A 224 -17.61 17.17 -10.68
C ALA A 224 -18.32 15.81 -10.77
N GLY A 225 -19.05 15.62 -11.86
CA GLY A 225 -19.53 14.31 -12.25
C GLY A 225 -18.39 13.43 -12.77
N ILE A 226 -18.68 12.15 -13.01
CA ILE A 226 -17.74 11.17 -13.59
C ILE A 226 -17.20 11.55 -14.97
N LEU A 227 -17.96 12.34 -15.74
CA LEU A 227 -17.64 12.67 -17.12
C LEU A 227 -16.31 13.45 -17.27
N PRO A 228 -16.04 14.52 -16.49
CA PRO A 228 -14.72 15.14 -16.42
C PRO A 228 -13.56 14.18 -16.20
N ALA A 229 -13.69 13.24 -15.25
CA ALA A 229 -12.62 12.27 -14.95
C ALA A 229 -12.40 11.29 -16.11
N LEU A 230 -13.47 10.78 -16.72
CA LEU A 230 -13.36 9.96 -17.93
C LEU A 230 -12.72 10.74 -19.09
N LYS A 231 -13.07 12.01 -19.26
CA LYS A 231 -12.47 12.86 -20.29
C LYS A 231 -10.97 13.04 -20.04
N PHE A 232 -10.57 13.26 -18.79
CA PHE A 232 -9.17 13.33 -18.40
C PHE A 232 -8.41 12.04 -18.73
N LEU A 233 -8.94 10.88 -18.32
CA LEU A 233 -8.31 9.58 -18.58
C LEU A 233 -8.16 9.30 -20.08
N ARG A 234 -9.21 9.56 -20.87
CA ARG A 234 -9.18 9.39 -22.35
C ARG A 234 -8.18 10.32 -23.02
N HIS A 235 -8.11 11.58 -22.59
CA HIS A 235 -7.14 12.53 -23.12
C HIS A 235 -5.71 12.08 -22.81
N HIS A 236 -5.48 11.67 -21.57
CA HIS A 236 -4.20 11.19 -21.11
C HIS A 236 -3.73 9.93 -21.88
N ASP A 237 -4.64 8.97 -22.10
CA ASP A 237 -4.35 7.79 -22.93
C ASP A 237 -3.96 8.16 -24.35
N THR A 238 -4.65 9.14 -24.94
CA THR A 238 -4.34 9.65 -26.29
C THR A 238 -2.94 10.26 -26.34
N MET A 239 -2.58 11.06 -25.32
CA MET A 239 -1.24 11.67 -25.22
C MET A 239 -0.14 10.62 -25.08
N LEU A 240 -0.38 9.58 -24.27
CA LEU A 240 0.56 8.46 -24.13
C LEU A 240 0.73 7.70 -25.46
N GLN A 241 -0.35 7.40 -26.18
CA GLN A 241 -0.28 6.75 -27.49
C GLN A 241 0.48 7.60 -28.53
N MET A 242 0.25 8.92 -28.53
CA MET A 242 1.00 9.85 -29.39
C MET A 242 2.50 9.86 -29.05
N SER A 243 2.87 9.78 -27.77
CA SER A 243 4.27 9.68 -27.33
C SER A 243 4.91 8.31 -27.64
N ALA A 244 4.12 7.24 -27.61
CA ALA A 244 4.56 5.87 -27.86
C ALA A 244 4.76 5.55 -29.36
N THR A 245 4.26 6.38 -30.27
CA THR A 245 4.41 6.19 -31.73
C THR A 245 5.87 6.32 -32.21
N ASN A 246 6.83 6.59 -31.32
CA ASN A 246 8.27 6.56 -31.59
C ASN A 246 9.01 5.28 -31.14
N THR A 247 8.32 4.26 -30.61
CA THR A 247 8.96 2.99 -30.22
C THR A 247 8.06 1.79 -30.50
N TYR A 248 8.61 0.83 -31.25
CA TYR A 248 7.98 -0.37 -31.80
C TYR A 248 7.35 -1.34 -30.78
N GLU A 249 6.20 -1.89 -31.20
CA GLU A 249 5.59 -3.24 -31.03
C GLU A 249 5.45 -3.93 -29.65
N SER A 250 4.17 -4.09 -29.28
CA SER A 250 3.43 -5.34 -29.03
C SER A 250 4.00 -6.40 -28.08
N LEU A 251 3.38 -6.55 -26.90
CA LEU A 251 3.39 -7.79 -26.13
C LEU A 251 2.03 -8.03 -25.44
N SER A 252 1.21 -8.85 -26.08
CA SER A 252 0.12 -9.61 -25.44
C SER A 252 0.40 -11.09 -25.66
N ASN A 253 1.04 -11.76 -24.69
CA ASN A 253 0.87 -13.19 -24.48
C ASN A 253 1.50 -13.62 -23.15
N THR A 254 0.71 -14.16 -22.23
CA THR A 254 1.20 -15.04 -21.18
C THR A 254 0.22 -16.20 -21.06
N GLN A 255 0.66 -17.39 -21.47
CA GLN A 255 -0.05 -18.65 -21.29
C GLN A 255 0.13 -19.12 -19.84
N GLN A 256 -0.97 -19.51 -19.17
CA GLN A 256 -0.96 -20.26 -17.92
C GLN A 256 -1.00 -21.78 -18.20
N PRO A 257 -0.39 -22.62 -17.35
CA PRO A 257 -0.71 -24.04 -17.29
C PRO A 257 -1.73 -24.35 -16.17
N GLU A 258 -2.75 -25.14 -16.52
CA GLU A 258 -3.76 -25.71 -15.62
C GLU A 258 -3.18 -26.82 -14.71
N VAL A 259 -3.62 -26.86 -13.45
CA VAL A 259 -3.61 -28.07 -12.61
C VAL A 259 -4.89 -28.10 -11.76
N GLY A 260 -5.73 -29.11 -11.98
CA GLY A 260 -6.96 -29.33 -11.22
C GLY A 260 -6.76 -30.03 -9.87
N ARG A 261 -7.74 -29.88 -8.96
CA ARG A 261 -8.03 -30.81 -7.85
C ARG A 261 -9.39 -30.52 -7.20
N GLU A 262 -10.09 -31.61 -6.88
CA GLU A 262 -11.43 -31.69 -6.27
C GLU A 262 -11.48 -31.23 -4.79
N PRO A 263 -12.67 -30.87 -4.24
CA PRO A 263 -12.81 -30.50 -2.83
C PRO A 263 -13.16 -31.70 -1.93
N VAL A 264 -12.46 -31.79 -0.79
CA VAL A 264 -12.77 -32.71 0.33
C VAL A 264 -13.50 -31.93 1.42
N VAL A 265 -14.63 -32.49 1.89
CA VAL A 265 -15.44 -31.99 3.01
C VAL A 265 -14.96 -32.61 4.33
N PRO A 266 -14.97 -31.85 5.44
CA PRO A 266 -15.48 -32.43 6.69
C PRO A 266 -16.45 -31.52 7.46
N GLY A 267 -17.44 -32.16 8.08
CA GLY A 267 -18.51 -31.57 8.89
C GLY A 267 -18.18 -31.39 10.38
N PRO A 268 -19.19 -31.35 11.28
CA PRO A 268 -19.46 -30.16 12.08
C PRO A 268 -19.06 -30.26 13.56
N GLY A 269 -18.73 -29.11 14.16
CA GLY A 269 -18.53 -28.94 15.60
C GLY A 269 -19.04 -27.56 16.06
N THR A 270 -20.19 -27.56 16.71
CA THR A 270 -20.85 -26.42 17.36
C THR A 270 -20.06 -25.97 18.60
N PHE A 271 -19.85 -24.67 18.87
CA PHE A 271 -19.92 -24.08 20.23
C PHE A 271 -19.74 -22.54 20.26
N GLY A 272 -20.64 -21.83 20.97
CA GLY A 272 -20.39 -20.58 21.72
C GLY A 272 -20.40 -19.24 20.95
N GLY A 273 -21.47 -18.44 21.10
CA GLY A 273 -21.69 -17.18 20.37
C GLY A 273 -21.17 -15.90 21.04
N THR A 274 -20.97 -14.87 20.21
CA THR A 274 -21.67 -13.57 20.24
C THR A 274 -21.38 -12.85 18.90
N ALA A 275 -22.41 -12.46 18.15
CA ALA A 275 -22.46 -11.61 16.94
C ALA A 275 -21.61 -11.96 15.68
N MET A 276 -20.38 -12.48 15.78
CA MET A 276 -19.50 -12.73 14.62
C MET A 276 -19.73 -14.06 13.86
N ASN A 277 -20.62 -14.93 14.35
CA ASN A 277 -20.79 -16.28 13.77
C ASN A 277 -21.97 -16.44 12.80
N VAL A 278 -22.94 -15.52 12.74
CA VAL A 278 -24.05 -15.62 11.78
C VAL A 278 -23.60 -15.20 10.37
N ALA A 279 -22.58 -14.34 10.29
CA ALA A 279 -21.94 -13.93 9.05
C ALA A 279 -21.18 -15.07 8.33
N LYS A 280 -20.69 -16.10 9.04
CA LYS A 280 -19.67 -17.07 8.58
C LYS A 280 -20.09 -18.03 7.46
N GLY A 281 -21.38 -18.24 7.24
CA GLY A 281 -21.84 -19.38 6.44
C GLY A 281 -21.87 -19.16 4.92
N ILE A 282 -22.39 -18.01 4.47
CA ILE A 282 -22.80 -17.85 3.05
C ILE A 282 -21.90 -16.84 2.33
N LEU A 283 -21.43 -15.79 3.01
CA LEU A 283 -20.54 -14.78 2.43
C LEU A 283 -19.07 -15.23 2.35
N TRP A 284 -18.63 -16.07 3.29
CA TRP A 284 -17.19 -16.38 3.48
C TRP A 284 -16.65 -17.45 2.54
N GLN A 285 -17.49 -18.33 2.00
CA GLN A 285 -17.04 -19.34 1.03
C GLN A 285 -16.77 -18.72 -0.34
N GLY A 286 -17.58 -17.74 -0.77
CA GLY A 286 -17.30 -16.96 -1.98
C GLY A 286 -16.01 -16.14 -1.86
N ILE A 287 -15.81 -15.47 -0.71
CA ILE A 287 -14.62 -14.63 -0.46
C ILE A 287 -13.33 -15.44 -0.42
N LYS A 288 -13.30 -16.64 0.18
CA LYS A 288 -12.07 -17.48 0.22
C LYS A 288 -11.65 -18.00 -1.16
N GLN A 289 -12.57 -18.17 -2.10
CA GLN A 289 -12.25 -18.62 -3.46
C GLN A 289 -11.71 -17.49 -4.35
N VAL A 290 -12.20 -16.26 -4.16
CA VAL A 290 -11.69 -15.05 -4.84
C VAL A 290 -10.34 -14.57 -4.27
N MET A 291 -10.04 -14.89 -3.01
CA MET A 291 -8.77 -14.55 -2.36
C MET A 291 -7.50 -15.17 -2.95
N GLN A 292 -7.63 -16.19 -3.80
CA GLN A 292 -6.48 -16.83 -4.44
C GLN A 292 -5.95 -16.03 -5.64
N LEU A 293 -6.64 -14.95 -6.00
CA LEU A 293 -6.36 -14.10 -7.15
C LEU A 293 -5.28 -13.06 -6.80
N LYS A 294 -4.13 -13.17 -7.47
CA LYS A 294 -2.89 -12.45 -7.15
C LYS A 294 -2.66 -11.31 -8.15
N HIS A 295 -3.53 -10.31 -8.16
CA HIS A 295 -3.18 -9.08 -8.85
C HIS A 295 -2.00 -8.40 -8.15
N GLN A 296 -0.96 -8.06 -8.90
CA GLN A 296 0.14 -7.24 -8.41
C GLN A 296 0.06 -5.85 -9.05
N PRO A 297 -0.04 -4.78 -8.27
CA PRO A 297 0.06 -3.41 -8.77
C PRO A 297 1.30 -3.21 -9.64
N LYS A 298 1.19 -2.43 -10.72
CA LYS A 298 2.29 -2.26 -11.70
C LYS A 298 3.56 -1.69 -11.08
N ILE A 299 3.42 -0.95 -9.98
CA ILE A 299 4.54 -0.42 -9.20
C ILE A 299 5.48 -1.53 -8.69
N VAL A 300 4.94 -2.72 -8.38
CA VAL A 300 5.76 -3.87 -7.97
C VAL A 300 6.65 -4.29 -9.13
N SER A 301 6.12 -4.41 -10.35
CA SER A 301 6.90 -4.75 -11.54
C SER A 301 7.97 -3.70 -11.88
N LEU A 302 7.73 -2.42 -11.59
CA LEU A 302 8.73 -1.37 -11.69
C LEU A 302 9.88 -1.59 -10.70
N VAL A 303 9.54 -1.86 -9.43
CA VAL A 303 10.53 -2.14 -8.38
C VAL A 303 11.29 -3.44 -8.68
N GLU A 304 10.61 -4.47 -9.17
CA GLU A 304 11.24 -5.74 -9.58
C GLU A 304 12.29 -5.50 -10.64
N GLY A 305 11.95 -4.79 -11.73
CA GLY A 305 12.90 -4.52 -12.82
C GLY A 305 14.03 -3.57 -12.41
N LEU A 306 13.82 -2.76 -11.38
CA LEU A 306 14.86 -1.91 -10.81
C LEU A 306 15.92 -2.73 -10.05
N VAL A 307 15.45 -3.71 -9.25
CA VAL A 307 16.30 -4.53 -8.36
C VAL A 307 16.91 -5.72 -9.10
N ASP A 308 16.14 -6.41 -9.94
CA ASP A 308 16.57 -7.56 -10.72
C ASP A 308 16.72 -7.19 -12.20
N GLN A 309 17.94 -6.86 -12.60
CA GLN A 309 18.28 -6.46 -13.96
C GLN A 309 18.15 -7.60 -14.99
N SER A 310 18.09 -8.86 -14.54
CA SER A 310 17.88 -10.00 -15.46
C SER A 310 16.45 -10.04 -15.97
N LYS A 311 15.50 -9.56 -15.16
CA LYS A 311 14.13 -9.26 -15.57
C LYS A 311 14.14 -7.92 -16.30
N LYS A 312 14.39 -7.96 -17.61
CA LYS A 312 14.24 -6.80 -18.50
C LYS A 312 12.80 -6.27 -18.43
N SER A 313 12.51 -5.37 -17.50
CA SER A 313 11.28 -4.62 -17.50
C SER A 313 11.41 -3.53 -18.56
N VAL A 314 10.66 -3.68 -19.66
CA VAL A 314 10.55 -2.69 -20.75
C VAL A 314 10.20 -1.31 -20.17
N ILE A 315 9.45 -1.29 -19.08
CA ILE A 315 9.03 -0.05 -18.41
C ILE A 315 10.23 0.61 -17.71
N VAL A 316 11.10 -0.16 -17.03
CA VAL A 316 12.28 0.41 -16.35
C VAL A 316 13.30 0.97 -17.34
N SER A 317 13.38 0.43 -18.57
CA SER A 317 14.26 0.99 -19.61
C SER A 317 13.83 2.37 -20.12
N GLN A 318 12.60 2.81 -19.85
CA GLN A 318 12.11 4.14 -20.24
C GLN A 318 12.49 5.24 -19.24
N TYR A 319 13.05 4.88 -18.07
CA TYR A 319 13.44 5.84 -17.05
C TYR A 319 14.84 6.38 -17.30
N ASP A 320 14.97 7.70 -17.24
CA ASP A 320 16.26 8.36 -17.19
C ASP A 320 16.97 8.06 -15.87
N ARG A 321 18.30 7.92 -15.94
CA ARG A 321 19.13 7.60 -14.78
C ARG A 321 20.02 8.79 -14.45
N TYR A 322 20.02 9.17 -13.19
CA TYR A 322 20.84 10.26 -12.66
C TYR A 322 21.69 9.73 -11.50
N ASP A 323 23.03 9.83 -11.62
CA ASP A 323 23.95 9.58 -10.51
C ASP A 323 24.44 10.94 -9.97
N PRO A 324 24.02 11.37 -8.76
CA PRO A 324 24.42 12.66 -8.20
C PRO A 324 25.93 12.76 -7.91
N LEU A 325 26.65 11.62 -7.89
CA LEU A 325 28.10 11.56 -7.70
C LEU A 325 28.85 11.27 -9.00
N GLY A 326 28.13 11.02 -10.10
CA GLY A 326 28.70 10.66 -11.39
C GLY A 326 29.19 11.88 -12.18
N VAL A 327 30.14 11.65 -13.09
CA VAL A 327 30.46 12.61 -14.16
C VAL A 327 29.36 12.52 -15.22
N ALA A 328 28.96 13.65 -15.82
CA ALA A 328 27.96 13.69 -16.88
C ALA A 328 28.27 12.64 -17.97
N GLY A 329 27.35 11.69 -18.17
CA GLY A 329 27.55 10.54 -19.05
C GLY A 329 26.55 9.42 -18.77
N ASP A 330 26.71 8.30 -19.47
CA ASP A 330 25.79 7.16 -19.42
C ASP A 330 25.91 6.41 -18.08
N VAL A 331 24.92 6.62 -17.20
CA VAL A 331 24.89 6.06 -15.83
C VAL A 331 24.59 4.56 -15.90
N LYS A 332 25.61 3.74 -15.67
CA LYS A 332 25.44 2.28 -15.59
C LYS A 332 24.61 1.89 -14.35
N GLN A 333 23.58 1.09 -14.55
CA GLN A 333 22.76 0.57 -13.45
C GLN A 333 23.59 -0.39 -12.60
N THR A 334 23.94 0.02 -11.38
CA THR A 334 24.53 -0.88 -10.38
C THR A 334 23.42 -1.69 -9.70
N GLY A 335 23.79 -2.71 -8.91
CA GLY A 335 22.79 -3.38 -8.08
C GLY A 335 22.12 -2.39 -7.11
N VAL A 336 20.93 -2.73 -6.64
CA VAL A 336 20.16 -1.87 -5.73
C VAL A 336 20.20 -2.46 -4.34
N SER A 337 20.68 -1.69 -3.36
CA SER A 337 20.68 -2.11 -1.94
C SER A 337 19.40 -1.69 -1.22
N GLN A 338 18.76 -0.63 -1.67
CA GLN A 338 17.51 -0.10 -1.14
C GLN A 338 16.78 0.63 -2.27
N ALA A 339 15.48 0.39 -2.41
CA ALA A 339 14.62 1.10 -3.35
C ALA A 339 13.71 2.05 -2.58
N ILE A 340 13.76 3.33 -2.91
CA ILE A 340 12.80 4.32 -2.42
C ILE A 340 11.92 4.68 -3.62
N VAL A 341 10.62 4.45 -3.51
CA VAL A 341 9.67 4.69 -4.59
C VAL A 341 8.88 5.93 -4.24
N PHE A 342 8.98 6.95 -5.08
CA PHE A 342 8.22 8.18 -4.95
C PHE A 342 7.28 8.32 -6.14
N VAL A 343 5.99 8.34 -5.85
CA VAL A 343 4.96 8.53 -6.88
C VAL A 343 4.50 9.98 -6.86
N VAL A 344 4.82 10.71 -7.92
CA VAL A 344 4.25 12.03 -8.21
C VAL A 344 2.78 11.83 -8.58
N GLY A 345 1.86 12.47 -7.83
CA GLY A 345 0.41 12.29 -7.99
C GLY A 345 -0.24 11.38 -6.95
N GLY A 346 0.53 10.89 -5.97
CA GLY A 346 0.01 10.14 -4.81
C GLY A 346 0.12 8.63 -4.99
N GLY A 347 0.41 7.94 -3.89
CA GLY A 347 0.47 6.47 -3.82
C GLY A 347 -0.63 5.92 -2.94
N SER A 348 -0.96 4.64 -3.09
CA SER A 348 -1.99 3.98 -2.27
C SER A 348 -1.40 3.03 -1.22
N TYR A 349 -2.16 2.77 -0.16
CA TYR A 349 -1.80 1.76 0.83
C TYR A 349 -1.65 0.36 0.22
N ALA A 350 -2.47 0.02 -0.78
CA ALA A 350 -2.37 -1.26 -1.47
C ALA A 350 -1.05 -1.40 -2.25
N GLU A 351 -0.58 -0.32 -2.86
CA GLU A 351 0.74 -0.26 -3.50
C GLU A 351 1.88 -0.38 -2.47
N ALA A 352 1.78 0.32 -1.35
CA ALA A 352 2.76 0.25 -0.27
C ALA A 352 2.84 -1.18 0.32
N ASP A 353 1.70 -1.79 0.61
CA ASP A 353 1.59 -3.17 1.09
C ASP A 353 2.16 -4.17 0.08
N ALA A 354 1.85 -3.99 -1.20
CA ALA A 354 2.38 -4.86 -2.26
C ALA A 354 3.90 -4.76 -2.38
N CYS A 355 4.47 -3.54 -2.29
CA CYS A 355 5.92 -3.33 -2.26
C CYS A 355 6.57 -3.95 -1.02
N ALA A 356 5.95 -3.80 0.15
CA ALA A 356 6.46 -4.35 1.41
C ALA A 356 6.44 -5.89 1.40
N LYS A 357 5.35 -6.50 0.93
CA LYS A 357 5.21 -7.95 0.76
C LYS A 357 6.26 -8.49 -0.23
N TRP A 358 6.43 -7.80 -1.35
CA TRP A 358 7.44 -8.13 -2.33
C TRP A 358 8.85 -8.07 -1.74
N ALA A 359 9.18 -6.99 -1.04
CA ALA A 359 10.49 -6.78 -0.42
C ALA A 359 10.81 -7.86 0.63
N LYS A 360 9.84 -8.21 1.49
CA LYS A 360 9.97 -9.29 2.48
C LYS A 360 10.26 -10.63 1.81
N LYS A 361 9.48 -11.00 0.79
CA LYS A 361 9.68 -12.25 0.03
C LYS A 361 11.06 -12.27 -0.65
N THR A 362 11.47 -11.17 -1.26
CA THR A 362 12.77 -11.08 -1.93
C THR A 362 13.93 -11.16 -0.94
N LYS A 363 13.80 -10.56 0.24
CA LYS A 363 14.77 -10.70 1.35
C LYS A 363 14.91 -12.15 1.80
N GLU A 364 13.81 -12.87 1.95
CA GLU A 364 13.82 -14.30 2.33
C GLU A 364 14.51 -15.16 1.27
N VAL A 365 14.29 -14.86 -0.02
CA VAL A 365 14.87 -15.63 -1.14
C VAL A 365 16.36 -15.32 -1.34
N LEU A 366 16.75 -14.05 -1.28
CA LEU A 366 18.12 -13.61 -1.58
C LEU A 366 19.03 -13.51 -0.34
N GLY A 367 18.46 -13.54 0.88
CA GLY A 367 19.21 -13.31 2.12
C GLY A 367 19.66 -11.86 2.30
N GLU A 368 19.13 -10.92 1.50
CA GLU A 368 19.58 -9.54 1.41
C GLU A 368 18.52 -8.57 1.93
N ILE A 369 18.95 -7.52 2.64
CA ILE A 369 18.03 -6.47 3.09
C ILE A 369 17.68 -5.58 1.90
N ILE A 370 16.58 -5.91 1.21
CA ILE A 370 15.94 -5.05 0.24
C ILE A 370 14.74 -4.41 0.93
N THR A 371 14.70 -3.09 0.95
CA THR A 371 13.53 -2.31 1.40
C THR A 371 12.98 -1.56 0.20
N ALA A 372 11.66 -1.60 0.04
CA ALA A 372 10.92 -0.86 -0.97
C ALA A 372 9.87 -0.02 -0.23
N ASN A 373 10.18 1.27 -0.02
CA ASN A 373 9.29 2.17 0.68
C ASN A 373 8.60 3.06 -0.34
N LEU A 374 7.27 3.00 -0.38
CA LEU A 374 6.46 3.96 -1.11
C LEU A 374 6.31 5.21 -0.26
N VAL A 375 6.75 6.35 -0.76
CA VAL A 375 6.50 7.66 -0.15
C VAL A 375 5.31 8.27 -0.88
N PHE A 376 4.25 8.55 -0.15
CA PHE A 376 3.01 9.11 -0.69
C PHE A 376 2.60 10.35 0.09
N GLY A 377 2.14 11.37 -0.63
CA GLY A 377 1.14 12.30 -0.10
C GLY A 377 -0.22 11.62 -0.23
N ASP A 378 -1.13 11.86 0.72
CA ASP A 378 -2.51 11.38 0.63
C ASP A 378 -3.01 11.55 -0.80
N ILE A 379 -3.51 10.47 -1.41
CA ILE A 379 -4.54 10.61 -2.43
C ILE A 379 -5.72 11.01 -1.56
N PRO A 380 -6.20 12.26 -1.59
CA PRO A 380 -7.45 12.55 -0.94
C PRO A 380 -8.42 11.49 -1.46
N ASN A 381 -9.45 11.11 -0.70
CA ASN A 381 -10.71 10.90 -1.38
C ASN A 381 -10.89 12.19 -2.19
N VAL A 382 -10.47 12.17 -3.46
CA VAL A 382 -10.67 13.23 -4.40
C VAL A 382 -12.11 12.93 -4.74
N PRO A 383 -13.11 13.56 -4.10
CA PRO A 383 -14.37 13.67 -4.81
C PRO A 383 -13.93 14.24 -6.14
N LEU A 384 -14.30 13.58 -7.23
CA LEU A 384 -14.14 14.09 -8.57
C LEU A 384 -14.37 15.61 -8.51
N LYS A 385 -13.28 16.37 -8.44
CA LYS A 385 -13.29 17.81 -8.23
C LYS A 385 -12.31 18.30 -9.24
N GLU A 386 -12.79 19.25 -10.01
CA GLU A 386 -12.15 19.69 -11.23
C GLU A 386 -10.70 20.12 -10.96
N PRO A 387 -9.80 19.92 -11.94
CA PRO A 387 -8.51 20.60 -11.96
C PRO A 387 -8.76 22.13 -12.06
N GLY A 388 -9.01 22.76 -10.91
CA GLY A 388 -9.50 24.13 -10.81
C GLY A 388 -10.14 24.49 -9.46
N ASP A 389 -10.48 23.53 -8.60
CA ASP A 389 -10.98 23.86 -7.25
C ASP A 389 -9.87 24.57 -6.44
N PRO A 390 -10.10 25.77 -5.88
CA PRO A 390 -9.14 26.45 -5.02
C PRO A 390 -8.67 25.59 -3.84
N ALA A 391 -9.46 24.61 -3.39
CA ALA A 391 -9.03 23.62 -2.40
C ALA A 391 -7.97 22.65 -2.94
N ILE A 392 -8.05 22.24 -4.22
CA ILE A 392 -7.04 21.42 -4.90
C ILE A 392 -5.79 22.24 -5.19
N ILE A 393 -5.92 23.51 -5.57
CA ILE A 393 -4.78 24.41 -5.76
C ILE A 393 -4.07 24.66 -4.42
N SER A 394 -4.84 24.86 -3.34
CA SER A 394 -4.30 24.97 -1.99
C SER A 394 -3.62 23.66 -1.55
N HIS A 395 -4.22 22.49 -1.81
CA HIS A 395 -3.61 21.20 -1.47
C HIS A 395 -2.38 20.89 -2.32
N ALA A 396 -2.39 21.20 -3.62
CA ALA A 396 -1.26 21.04 -4.52
C ALA A 396 -0.11 21.98 -4.16
N LEU A 397 -0.42 23.22 -3.77
CA LEU A 397 0.57 24.14 -3.19
C LEU A 397 1.10 23.61 -1.86
N TRP A 398 0.25 23.00 -1.04
CA TRP A 398 0.65 22.43 0.24
C TRP A 398 1.51 21.17 0.07
N THR A 399 1.18 20.29 -0.88
CA THR A 399 2.01 19.12 -1.23
C THR A 399 3.30 19.55 -1.93
N MET A 400 3.28 20.59 -2.77
CA MET A 400 4.52 21.19 -3.30
C MET A 400 5.37 21.82 -2.21
N LEU A 401 4.78 22.46 -1.20
CA LEU A 401 5.47 22.97 -0.01
C LEU A 401 6.06 21.84 0.84
N GLN A 402 5.32 20.74 1.02
CA GLN A 402 5.84 19.54 1.68
C GLN A 402 6.97 18.90 0.89
N LEU A 403 6.86 18.81 -0.43
CA LEU A 403 7.91 18.32 -1.32
C LEU A 403 9.16 19.22 -1.23
N LEU A 404 8.98 20.53 -1.27
CA LEU A 404 10.04 21.52 -1.05
C LEU A 404 10.68 21.35 0.33
N ALA A 405 9.88 21.15 1.39
CA ALA A 405 10.39 20.92 2.73
C ALA A 405 11.20 19.61 2.83
N VAL A 406 10.74 18.53 2.19
CA VAL A 406 11.46 17.25 2.11
C VAL A 406 12.76 17.40 1.32
N ILE A 407 12.73 18.11 0.19
CA ILE A 407 13.92 18.41 -0.61
C ILE A 407 14.92 19.26 0.18
N VAL A 408 14.46 20.30 0.88
CA VAL A 408 15.30 21.16 1.73
C VAL A 408 15.90 20.37 2.89
N LEU A 409 15.13 19.50 3.54
CA LEU A 409 15.63 18.62 4.61
C LEU A 409 16.63 17.60 4.07
N ALA A 410 16.41 17.04 2.88
CA ALA A 410 17.35 16.14 2.22
C ALA A 410 18.65 16.86 1.84
N LEU A 411 18.57 18.08 1.31
CA LEU A 411 19.73 18.92 1.00
C LEU A 411 20.48 19.35 2.27
N TYR A 412 19.76 19.64 3.36
CA TYR A 412 20.35 19.98 4.65
C TYR A 412 21.06 18.77 5.28
N ALA A 413 20.45 17.58 5.20
CA ALA A 413 21.09 16.33 5.63
C ALA A 413 22.34 16.02 4.78
N LEU A 414 22.29 16.30 3.47
CA LEU A 414 23.44 16.19 2.58
C LEU A 414 24.56 17.18 2.98
N LEU A 415 24.22 18.43 3.30
CA LEU A 415 25.17 19.44 3.77
C LEU A 415 25.80 19.08 5.12
N LEU A 416 25.02 18.58 6.07
CA LEU A 416 25.53 18.09 7.36
C LEU A 416 26.45 16.88 7.17
N PHE A 417 26.10 15.98 6.24
CA PHE A 417 26.93 14.84 5.90
C PHE A 417 28.26 15.29 5.27
N VAL A 418 28.22 16.22 4.31
CA VAL A 418 29.41 16.82 3.70
C VAL A 418 30.26 17.56 4.76
N TRP A 419 29.64 18.29 5.68
CA TRP A 419 30.33 18.97 6.78
C TRP A 419 30.97 17.99 7.76
N HIS A 420 30.31 16.89 8.10
CA HIS A 420 30.85 15.87 9.00
C HIS A 420 32.00 15.08 8.37
N VAL A 421 31.89 14.78 7.07
CA VAL A 421 32.96 14.14 6.28
C VAL A 421 34.14 15.09 6.09
N SER A 422 33.89 16.36 5.79
CA SER A 422 34.94 17.38 5.65
C SER A 422 35.62 17.67 6.98
N GLY A 423 34.85 17.80 8.07
CA GLY A 423 35.36 18.01 9.43
C GLY A 423 36.23 16.84 9.90
N ARG A 424 35.81 15.59 9.61
CA ARG A 424 36.64 14.40 9.89
C ARG A 424 37.91 14.36 9.06
N THR A 425 37.89 14.88 7.83
CA THR A 425 39.06 14.94 6.95
C THR A 425 40.05 16.00 7.44
N VAL A 426 39.57 17.18 7.86
CA VAL A 426 40.39 18.25 8.46
C VAL A 426 41.02 17.78 9.76
N VAL A 427 40.27 17.09 10.63
CA VAL A 427 40.82 16.53 11.88
C VAL A 427 41.86 15.45 11.59
N ARG A 428 41.66 14.61 10.55
CA ARG A 428 42.64 13.58 10.16
C ARG A 428 43.94 14.17 9.63
N GLU A 429 43.86 15.21 8.80
CA GLU A 429 45.05 15.90 8.27
C GLU A 429 45.77 16.69 9.37
N PHE A 430 45.03 17.26 10.33
CA PHE A 430 45.62 17.91 11.51
C PHE A 430 46.40 16.90 12.39
N TYR A 431 45.84 15.72 12.65
CA TYR A 431 46.53 14.65 13.38
C TYR A 431 47.74 14.07 12.61
N LYS A 432 47.69 14.06 11.28
CA LYS A 432 48.81 13.64 10.43
C LYS A 432 49.96 14.64 10.48
N PHE A 433 49.62 15.94 10.39
CA PHE A 433 50.57 17.05 10.53
C PHE A 433 51.23 17.06 11.91
N GLU A 434 50.48 16.79 12.98
CA GLU A 434 51.04 16.70 14.33
C GLU A 434 52.01 15.51 14.47
N LYS A 435 51.67 14.35 13.89
CA LYS A 435 52.50 13.14 13.97
C LYS A 435 53.79 13.23 13.15
N GLU A 436 53.75 13.88 11.99
CA GLU A 436 54.95 14.13 11.16
C GLU A 436 55.89 15.16 11.80
N ASN A 437 55.35 16.18 12.49
CA ASN A 437 56.17 17.16 13.21
C ASN A 437 56.74 16.64 14.54
N VAL A 438 56.14 15.61 15.16
CA VAL A 438 56.69 14.96 16.36
C VAL A 438 57.89 14.06 16.02
N GLN A 439 57.98 13.50 14.80
CA GLN A 439 59.16 12.71 14.39
C GLN A 439 60.40 13.55 14.03
N ILE A 440 60.28 14.86 13.87
CA ILE A 440 61.42 15.75 13.57
C ILE A 440 62.21 16.15 14.85
N LYS A 441 61.77 15.69 16.04
CA LYS A 441 62.42 15.99 17.33
C LYS A 441 63.08 14.79 18.03
N SER A 442 63.24 13.66 17.35
CA SER A 442 63.86 12.47 17.94
C SER A 442 65.01 11.86 17.11
N ASP A 443 65.75 12.70 16.38
CA ASP A 443 67.12 12.40 15.92
C ASP A 443 68.02 13.60 16.20
#